data_AF-A0A4Q3J5L3-F1
#
_entry.id   AF-A0A4Q3J5L3-F1
#
_cell.length_a   1.000
_cell.length_b   1.000
_cell.length_c   1.000
_cell.angle_alpha   90.00
_cell.angle_beta   90.00
_cell.angle_gamma   90.00
#
_symmetry.space_group_name_H-M   'P 1'
#
loop_
_entity.id
_entity.type
_entity.pdbx_description
1 polymer ?
#
loop_
_entity_poly.entity_id
_entity_poly.type
_entity_poly.pdbx_seq_one_letter_code
_entity_poly.pdbx_strand_id
1 'polypeptide(L)'
;MQHRPIAVLWPDEENYARFREISDGVTAATLKDYRASIAKDLEAKERAGIKFDRLPFDVEELLVFARSEGSARVTSKMRATFAAMQQHRRDTATKH
;
A
#
# COMPACT_ATOMS: atom_id res chain seq x y z
N MET A 1 -8.61 -23.04 6.86
CA MET A 1 -8.92 -21.60 6.73
C MET A 1 -8.25 -21.10 5.47
N GLN A 2 -8.99 -20.52 4.51
CA GLN A 2 -8.34 -19.90 3.36
C GLN A 2 -7.61 -18.65 3.87
N HIS A 3 -6.28 -18.66 3.82
CA HIS A 3 -5.48 -17.47 4.15
C HIS A 3 -5.75 -16.43 3.06
N ARG A 4 -6.44 -15.35 3.43
CA ARG A 4 -6.62 -14.21 2.54
C ARG A 4 -5.26 -13.54 2.30
N PRO A 5 -4.96 -13.13 1.07
CA PRO A 5 -3.72 -12.43 0.81
C PRO A 5 -3.66 -11.11 1.59
N ILE A 6 -2.46 -10.74 2.05
CA ILE A 6 -2.22 -9.46 2.69
C ILE A 6 -2.08 -8.40 1.59
N ALA A 7 -2.91 -7.37 1.66
CA ALA A 7 -2.87 -6.28 0.70
C ALA A 7 -1.72 -5.33 0.97
N VAL A 8 -1.04 -4.92 -0.10
CA VAL A 8 0.07 -3.97 -0.05
C VAL A 8 -0.12 -2.94 -1.16
N LEU A 9 -0.04 -1.66 -0.82
CA LEU A 9 -0.09 -0.58 -1.79
C LEU A 9 1.11 -0.67 -2.73
N TRP A 10 0.84 -0.68 -4.02
CA TRP A 10 1.85 -0.84 -5.05
C TRP A 10 1.77 0.32 -6.06
N PRO A 11 2.51 1.42 -5.84
CA PRO A 11 2.45 2.58 -6.70
C PRO A 11 3.06 2.27 -8.08
N ASP A 12 2.48 2.86 -9.12
CA ASP A 12 3.04 2.93 -10.46
C ASP A 12 4.07 4.08 -10.58
N GLU A 13 4.67 4.22 -11.76
CA GLU A 13 5.70 5.25 -12.02
C GLU A 13 5.12 6.67 -11.99
N GLU A 14 3.91 6.88 -12.51
CA GLU A 14 3.26 8.19 -12.54
C GLU A 14 2.93 8.70 -11.14
N ASN A 15 2.46 7.82 -10.27
CA ASN A 15 1.93 8.17 -8.96
C ASN A 15 3.00 8.12 -7.86
N TYR A 16 4.15 7.49 -8.10
CA TYR A 16 5.20 7.36 -7.08
C TYR A 16 5.73 8.70 -6.59
N ALA A 17 5.93 9.67 -7.48
CA ALA A 17 6.41 11.00 -7.11
C ALA A 17 5.46 11.67 -6.10
N ARG A 18 4.17 11.71 -6.43
CA ARG A 18 3.12 12.27 -5.55
C ARG A 18 3.01 11.50 -4.23
N PHE A 19 3.05 10.18 -4.29
CA PHE A 19 3.03 9.31 -3.11
C PHE A 19 4.19 9.62 -2.16
N ARG A 20 5.39 9.88 -2.70
CA ARG A 20 6.56 10.26 -1.91
C ARG A 20 6.38 11.63 -1.25
N GLU A 21 5.82 12.60 -1.97
CA GLU A 21 5.58 13.96 -1.44
C GLU A 21 4.63 13.98 -0.25
N ILE A 22 3.58 13.15 -0.28
CA ILE A 22 2.60 13.08 0.82
C ILE A 22 3.04 12.16 1.97
N SER A 23 4.09 11.35 1.78
CA SER A 23 4.58 10.44 2.82
C SER A 23 5.46 11.16 3.84
N ASP A 24 5.60 10.57 5.03
CA ASP A 24 6.39 11.09 6.17
C ASP A 24 7.92 11.19 5.96
N GLY A 25 8.41 11.00 4.73
CA GLY A 25 9.83 11.07 4.39
C GLY A 25 10.60 9.76 4.56
N VAL A 26 10.00 8.71 5.11
CA VAL A 26 10.61 7.37 5.27
C VAL A 26 10.48 6.53 3.99
N THR A 27 10.23 7.17 2.86
CA THR A 27 9.97 6.51 1.58
C THR A 27 11.19 6.68 0.68
N ALA A 28 11.58 5.62 -0.03
CA ALA A 28 12.81 5.62 -0.82
C ALA A 28 12.83 6.74 -1.88
N ALA A 29 14.02 7.13 -2.32
CA ALA A 29 14.15 8.24 -3.28
C ALA A 29 13.53 7.91 -4.65
N THR A 30 13.62 6.64 -5.07
CA THR A 30 13.13 6.17 -6.37
C THR A 30 12.11 5.05 -6.21
N LEU A 31 11.22 4.87 -7.19
CA LEU A 31 10.28 3.75 -7.20
C LEU A 31 11.01 2.41 -7.21
N LYS A 32 12.16 2.33 -7.91
CA LYS A 32 12.99 1.14 -7.97
C LYS A 32 13.50 0.75 -6.58
N ASP A 33 14.03 1.71 -5.83
CA ASP A 33 14.52 1.47 -4.47
C ASP A 33 13.37 1.14 -3.51
N TYR A 34 12.23 1.80 -3.67
CA TYR A 34 11.03 1.49 -2.88
C TYR A 34 10.58 0.06 -3.11
N ARG A 35 10.39 -0.33 -4.38
CA ARG A 35 10.01 -1.69 -4.75
C ARG A 35 11.05 -2.70 -4.28
N ALA A 36 12.34 -2.42 -4.40
CA ALA A 36 13.39 -3.31 -3.91
C ALA A 36 13.37 -3.45 -2.38
N SER A 37 13.10 -2.36 -1.65
CA SER A 37 13.04 -2.38 -0.18
C SER A 37 11.88 -3.24 0.32
N ILE A 38 10.69 -3.08 -0.26
CA ILE A 38 9.52 -3.87 0.13
C ILE A 38 9.56 -5.28 -0.47
N ALA A 39 10.14 -5.48 -1.66
CA ALA A 39 10.22 -6.79 -2.29
C ALA A 39 10.96 -7.80 -1.43
N LYS A 40 12.07 -7.40 -0.78
CA LYS A 40 12.80 -8.30 0.14
C LYS A 40 11.92 -8.79 1.30
N ASP A 41 11.17 -7.88 1.91
CA ASP A 41 10.23 -8.20 2.99
C ASP A 41 9.07 -9.08 2.50
N LEU A 42 8.57 -8.82 1.30
CA LEU A 42 7.52 -9.63 0.69
C LEU A 42 8.02 -11.04 0.36
N GLU A 43 9.17 -11.17 -0.30
CA GLU A 43 9.77 -12.46 -0.66
C GLU A 43 10.02 -13.33 0.58
N ALA A 44 10.53 -12.75 1.67
CA ALA A 44 10.74 -13.48 2.91
C ALA A 44 9.44 -14.06 3.49
N LYS A 45 8.35 -13.28 3.41
CA LYS A 45 7.02 -13.69 3.88
C LYS A 45 6.32 -14.64 2.91
N GLU A 46 6.51 -14.47 1.61
CA GLU A 46 6.02 -15.38 0.57
C GLU A 46 6.65 -16.78 0.72
N ARG A 47 7.95 -16.86 1.04
CA ARG A 47 8.61 -18.12 1.39
C ARG A 47 8.03 -18.77 2.64
N ALA A 48 7.46 -17.99 3.56
CA ALA A 48 6.73 -18.48 4.74
C ALA A 48 5.26 -18.86 4.44
N GLY A 49 4.85 -18.84 3.16
CA GLY A 49 3.49 -19.21 2.74
C GLY A 49 2.46 -18.07 2.81
N ILE A 50 2.88 -16.84 3.09
CA ILE A 50 1.99 -15.67 3.12
C ILE A 50 1.81 -15.15 1.70
N LYS A 51 0.56 -15.11 1.22
CA LYS A 51 0.24 -14.51 -0.08
C LYS A 51 0.06 -13.01 0.07
N PHE A 52 0.52 -12.24 -0.91
CA PHE A 52 0.28 -10.80 -0.98
C PHE A 52 -0.51 -10.44 -2.22
N ASP A 53 -1.38 -9.44 -2.09
CA ASP A 53 -2.02 -8.78 -3.23
C ASP A 53 -1.43 -7.37 -3.37
N ARG A 54 -0.87 -7.09 -4.55
CA ARG A 54 -0.25 -5.81 -4.86
C ARG A 54 -1.33 -4.93 -5.46
N LEU A 55 -1.84 -3.99 -4.65
CA LEU A 55 -2.98 -3.18 -5.03
C LEU A 55 -2.53 -1.87 -5.67
N PRO A 56 -2.99 -1.54 -6.89
CA PRO A 56 -2.94 -0.17 -7.36
C PRO A 56 -3.82 0.71 -6.47
N PHE A 57 -3.48 1.99 -6.37
CA PHE A 57 -4.23 2.94 -5.55
C PHE A 57 -4.12 4.35 -6.10
N ASP A 58 -5.09 5.18 -5.78
CA ASP A 58 -5.06 6.61 -6.02
C ASP A 58 -4.39 7.33 -4.83
N VAL A 59 -3.41 8.17 -5.13
CA VAL A 59 -2.67 8.96 -4.14
C VAL A 59 -3.56 10.03 -3.50
N GLU A 60 -4.52 10.58 -4.24
CA GLU A 60 -5.46 11.57 -3.72
C GLU A 60 -6.42 10.93 -2.72
N GLU A 61 -6.92 9.72 -2.99
CA GLU A 61 -7.73 8.97 -2.02
C GLU A 61 -6.95 8.68 -0.73
N LEU A 62 -5.67 8.32 -0.86
CA LEU A 62 -4.79 8.08 0.28
C LEU A 62 -4.54 9.37 1.09
N LEU A 63 -4.41 10.52 0.43
CA LEU A 63 -4.26 11.82 1.09
C LEU A 63 -5.54 12.23 1.80
N VAL A 64 -6.71 12.02 1.19
CA VAL A 64 -8.02 12.25 1.83
C VAL A 64 -8.15 11.37 3.08
N PHE A 65 -7.76 10.10 3.00
CA PHE A 65 -7.74 9.20 4.15
C PHE A 65 -6.79 9.68 5.26
N ALA A 66 -5.58 10.13 4.91
CA ALA A 66 -4.65 10.67 5.90
C ALA A 66 -5.24 11.89 6.62
N ARG A 67 -5.92 12.78 5.89
CA ARG A 67 -6.61 13.95 6.44
C ARG A 67 -7.78 13.56 7.34
N SER A 68 -8.56 12.53 6.99
CA SER A 68 -9.65 12.05 7.86
C SER A 68 -9.13 11.47 9.17
N GLU A 69 -7.92 10.92 9.17
CA GLU A 69 -7.21 10.44 10.37
C GLU A 69 -6.49 11.56 11.14
N GLY A 70 -6.68 12.83 10.74
CA GLY A 70 -6.08 14.00 11.40
C GLY A 70 -4.60 14.24 11.08
N SER A 71 -4.06 13.63 10.02
CA SER A 71 -2.66 13.77 9.61
C SER A 71 -2.51 14.48 8.27
N ALA A 72 -1.53 15.39 8.19
CA ALA A 72 -1.13 16.01 6.93
C ALA A 72 -0.19 15.13 6.10
N ARG A 73 0.32 14.03 6.66
CA ARG A 73 1.24 13.11 6.00
C ARG A 73 0.82 11.65 6.15
N VAL A 74 1.19 10.84 5.17
CA VAL A 74 0.95 9.41 5.16
C VAL A 74 2.08 8.67 5.87
N THR A 75 1.73 7.96 6.94
CA THR A 75 2.66 7.09 7.68
C THR A 75 2.60 5.65 7.18
N SER A 76 3.59 4.83 7.53
CA SER A 76 3.58 3.38 7.26
C SER A 76 2.32 2.68 7.80
N LYS A 77 1.82 3.09 8.98
CA LYS A 77 0.58 2.55 9.56
C LYS A 77 -0.63 2.88 8.69
N MET A 78 -0.76 4.14 8.25
CA MET A 78 -1.86 4.57 7.39
C MET A 78 -1.87 3.84 6.04
N ARG A 79 -0.69 3.60 5.44
CA ARG A 79 -0.57 2.80 4.21
C ARG A 79 -1.12 1.40 4.38
N ALA A 80 -0.78 0.73 5.49
CA ALA A 80 -1.28 -0.61 5.77
C ALA A 80 -2.80 -0.62 6.02
N THR A 81 -3.33 0.34 6.78
CA THR A 81 -4.78 0.47 7.02
C THR A 81 -5.55 0.74 5.73
N PHE A 82 -5.05 1.64 4.89
CA PHE A 82 -5.67 1.96 3.60
C PHE A 82 -5.63 0.76 2.65
N ALA A 83 -4.52 0.01 2.58
CA ALA A 83 -4.42 -1.21 1.78
C ALA A 83 -5.48 -2.25 2.19
N ALA A 84 -5.67 -2.46 3.50
CA ALA A 84 -6.67 -3.39 4.00
C ALA A 84 -8.10 -2.93 3.63
N MET A 85 -8.38 -1.63 3.69
CA MET A 85 -9.66 -1.06 3.28
C MET A 85 -9.92 -1.25 1.78
N GLN A 86 -8.92 -0.99 0.92
CA GLN A 86 -9.04 -1.18 -0.52
C GLN A 86 -9.26 -2.65 -0.88
N GLN A 87 -8.58 -3.58 -0.20
CA GLN A 87 -8.82 -5.02 -0.36
C GLN A 87 -10.26 -5.39 -0.01
N HIS A 88 -10.78 -4.87 1.11
CA HIS A 88 -12.16 -5.15 1.52
C HIS A 88 -13.20 -4.60 0.53
N ARG A 89 -12.99 -3.39 0.01
CA ARG A 89 -13.82 -2.81 -1.05
C ARG A 89 -13.79 -3.66 -2.33
N ARG A 90 -12.61 -4.15 -2.72
CA ARG A 90 -12.48 -5.02 -3.89
C ARG A 90 -13.18 -6.37 -3.67
N ASP A 91 -12.97 -7.01 -2.52
CA ASP A 91 -13.58 -8.30 -2.15
C ASP A 91 -15.12 -8.23 -2.09
N THR A 92 -15.69 -7.05 -1.80
CA THR A 92 -17.15 -6.83 -1.78
C THR A 92 -17.69 -6.50 -3.17
N ALA A 93 -16.92 -5.80 -4.00
CA ALA A 93 -17.29 -5.52 -5.39
C ALA A 93 -17.34 -6.78 -6.28
N THR A 94 -16.47 -7.78 -6.06
CA THR A 94 -16.47 -9.04 -6.85
C THR A 94 -17.53 -10.05 -6.45
N LYS A 95 -18.36 -9.76 -5.43
CA LYS A 95 -19.41 -10.67 -4.94
C LYS A 95 -20.82 -10.34 -5.48
N HIS A 96 -20.96 -9.32 -6.32
CA HIS A 96 -22.21 -8.89 -6.93
C HIS A 96 -22.26 -9.18 -8.42
#